data_AF-A0A2M7M0X5-F1
#
_entry.id   AF-A0A2M7M0X5-F1
#
_cell.length_a   1.000
_cell.length_b   1.000
_cell.length_c   1.000
_cell.angle_alpha   90.00
_cell.angle_beta   90.00
_cell.angle_gamma   90.00
#
_symmetry.space_group_name_H-M   'P 1'
#
loop_
_entity.id
_entity.type
_entity.pdbx_description
1 polymer ?
#
loop_
_entity_poly.entity_id
_entity_poly.type
_entity_poly.pdbx_seq_one_letter_code
_entity_poly.pdbx_strand_id
1 'polypeptide(L)'
;MKSNIYQKIKQSPTNKLAFIDVDNTLTANPWDTNEKDLLDVKLTNQAIELLQKKGYCCILNTSRTEEMCMSSTQYGLSQQNFNFKRPPPQIGITPDGKQSYVKPENFYPNKLLNLPIIISSSGAKISVLQKEGGYKEDTNFYPDSFPDPYTWRKEIIIWLSKINLFVPFSYSPIDSETLFFEHKTDVFSPDYRVQLSFTSQNDMMLLSKHIKKMDGLYLTNDSEPDKHIFTAYITPKNGKIDAVDHIIHNLQKSETEIEIFIIGDSLPDLEVGIQTNPVSKMHITFLLVGGSKLTPYLLDKEKNIFAGINLTSIKKKLSPSKQTGFYTFTDLKTKHKRNIIIADEAFPQTVGPKSIVEFIKKNRYN
;
A
#
# COMPACT_ATOMS: atom_id res chain seq x y z
N MET A 1 5.52 26.76 -16.93
CA MET A 1 5.79 25.32 -17.15
C MET A 1 5.56 24.60 -15.82
N LYS A 2 4.67 23.60 -15.73
CA LYS A 2 4.54 22.79 -14.50
C LYS A 2 5.87 22.05 -14.29
N SER A 3 6.56 22.27 -13.16
CA SER A 3 7.81 21.55 -12.84
C SER A 3 7.51 20.05 -12.78
N ASN A 4 8.22 19.22 -13.54
CA ASN A 4 8.05 17.78 -13.43
C ASN A 4 8.63 17.30 -12.09
N ILE A 5 7.76 17.05 -11.11
CA ILE A 5 8.17 16.69 -9.74
C ILE A 5 8.94 15.35 -9.68
N TYR A 6 8.90 14.55 -10.75
CA TYR A 6 9.62 13.29 -10.90
C TYR A 6 11.01 13.44 -11.53
N GLN A 7 11.42 14.64 -11.94
CA GLN A 7 12.65 14.85 -12.73
C GLN A 7 13.90 14.24 -12.08
N LYS A 8 14.05 14.38 -10.76
CA LYS A 8 15.16 13.80 -9.99
C LYS A 8 15.18 12.27 -10.06
N ILE A 9 14.00 11.64 -10.04
CA ILE A 9 13.86 10.18 -10.07
C ILE A 9 14.10 9.66 -11.49
N LYS A 10 13.61 10.36 -12.51
CA LYS A 10 13.88 10.02 -13.93
C LYS A 10 15.37 10.06 -14.27
N GLN A 11 16.14 10.90 -13.58
CA GLN A 11 17.60 10.99 -13.73
C GLN A 11 18.34 9.81 -13.08
N SER A 12 17.66 8.98 -12.27
CA SER A 12 18.24 7.71 -11.82
C SER A 12 18.53 6.82 -13.04
N PRO A 13 19.70 6.16 -13.09
CA PRO A 13 20.04 5.23 -14.17
C PRO A 13 19.21 3.93 -14.11
N THR A 14 18.41 3.73 -13.06
CA THR A 14 17.73 2.47 -12.78
C THR A 14 16.34 2.42 -13.43
N ASN A 15 16.11 1.43 -14.30
CA ASN A 15 14.76 1.11 -14.80
C ASN A 15 14.07 0.05 -13.91
N LYS A 16 14.39 0.02 -12.61
CA LYS A 16 13.82 -0.93 -11.66
C LYS A 16 13.05 -0.18 -10.58
N LEU A 17 11.78 -0.52 -10.42
CA LEU A 17 10.91 0.06 -9.38
C LEU A 17 10.48 -1.03 -8.41
N ALA A 18 10.57 -0.77 -7.11
CA ALA A 18 10.03 -1.65 -6.09
C ALA A 18 8.92 -0.91 -5.34
N PHE A 19 7.68 -1.36 -5.46
CA PHE A 19 6.53 -0.83 -4.72
C PHE A 19 6.28 -1.73 -3.52
N ILE A 20 6.39 -1.16 -2.33
CA ILE A 20 6.51 -1.92 -1.09
C ILE A 20 5.44 -1.46 -0.12
N ASP A 21 4.55 -2.37 0.27
CA ASP A 21 3.66 -2.14 1.39
C ASP A 21 4.44 -2.14 2.73
N VAL A 22 3.83 -1.63 3.79
CA VAL A 22 4.49 -1.44 5.08
C VAL A 22 3.94 -2.37 6.14
N ASP A 23 2.64 -2.34 6.37
CA ASP A 23 2.00 -3.04 7.48
C ASP A 23 1.98 -4.53 7.17
N ASN A 24 2.48 -5.37 8.09
CA ASN A 24 2.70 -6.81 7.90
C ASN A 24 3.69 -7.21 6.78
N THR A 25 4.06 -6.29 5.89
CA THR A 25 5.04 -6.48 4.82
C THR A 25 6.46 -6.14 5.26
N LEU A 26 6.68 -4.90 5.70
CA LEU A 26 7.96 -4.45 6.27
C LEU A 26 7.91 -4.36 7.79
N THR A 27 6.70 -4.48 8.36
CA THR A 27 6.44 -4.38 9.80
C THR A 27 5.47 -5.51 10.23
N ALA A 28 5.94 -6.75 10.37
CA ALA A 28 5.11 -7.88 10.84
C ALA A 28 4.67 -7.72 12.32
N ASN A 29 3.55 -7.02 12.56
CA ASN A 29 2.86 -6.76 13.84
C ASN A 29 3.66 -6.20 15.05
N PRO A 30 3.58 -4.87 15.28
CA PRO A 30 3.91 -4.22 16.55
C PRO A 30 2.69 -3.86 17.44
N TRP A 31 1.46 -4.25 17.09
CA TRP A 31 0.26 -3.72 17.78
C TRP A 31 -0.26 -4.53 18.97
N ASP A 32 0.53 -5.46 19.53
CA ASP A 32 0.20 -6.18 20.77
C ASP A 32 1.46 -6.73 21.51
N THR A 33 2.64 -6.12 21.30
CA THR A 33 3.90 -6.66 21.86
C THR A 33 4.61 -5.70 22.80
N ASN A 34 5.13 -6.25 23.90
CA ASN A 34 6.16 -5.62 24.71
C ASN A 34 7.36 -5.22 23.82
N GLU A 35 8.05 -4.13 24.11
CA GLU A 35 9.20 -3.53 23.37
C GLU A 35 10.30 -4.49 22.86
N LYS A 36 10.30 -5.75 23.28
CA LYS A 36 11.30 -6.77 22.94
C LYS A 36 11.05 -7.44 21.57
N ASP A 37 9.84 -7.33 21.04
CA ASP A 37 9.47 -7.86 19.71
C ASP A 37 9.35 -6.74 18.66
N LEU A 38 10.06 -5.62 18.86
CA LEU A 38 10.36 -4.67 17.79
C LEU A 38 11.06 -5.43 16.66
N LEU A 39 10.24 -5.87 15.71
CA LEU A 39 10.58 -6.33 14.37
C LEU A 39 11.95 -5.81 13.97
N ASP A 40 12.89 -6.73 13.80
CA ASP A 40 14.31 -6.41 13.73
C ASP A 40 14.53 -5.23 12.78
N VAL A 41 14.70 -4.04 13.34
CA VAL A 41 14.93 -2.80 12.59
C VAL A 41 16.09 -3.01 11.61
N LYS A 42 17.04 -3.88 11.98
CA LYS A 42 18.15 -4.28 11.11
C LYS A 42 17.66 -5.08 9.92
N LEU A 43 16.70 -5.99 10.06
CA LEU A 43 16.13 -6.78 8.98
C LEU A 43 15.32 -5.93 8.00
N THR A 44 14.48 -5.01 8.47
CA THR A 44 13.76 -4.08 7.58
C THR A 44 14.73 -3.17 6.85
N ASN A 45 15.70 -2.59 7.56
CA ASN A 45 16.76 -1.80 6.94
C ASN A 45 17.57 -2.63 5.92
N GLN A 46 17.88 -3.88 6.24
CA GLN A 46 18.59 -4.80 5.35
C GLN A 46 17.80 -5.10 4.08
N ALA A 47 16.48 -5.34 4.17
CA ALA A 47 15.64 -5.60 3.02
C ALA A 47 15.65 -4.41 2.04
N ILE A 48 15.43 -3.20 2.55
CA ILE A 48 15.46 -1.97 1.74
C ILE A 48 16.85 -1.72 1.15
N GLU A 49 17.91 -1.86 1.94
CA GLU A 49 19.28 -1.71 1.44
C GLU A 49 19.63 -2.71 0.34
N LEU A 50 19.19 -3.96 0.46
CA LEU A 50 19.43 -4.97 -0.57
C LEU A 50 18.68 -4.64 -1.86
N LEU A 51 17.45 -4.16 -1.79
CA LEU A 51 16.69 -3.68 -2.96
C LEU A 51 17.41 -2.51 -3.63
N GLN A 52 17.82 -1.50 -2.85
CA GLN A 52 18.58 -0.35 -3.36
C GLN A 52 19.92 -0.77 -3.98
N LYS A 53 20.66 -1.69 -3.35
CA LYS A 53 21.90 -2.26 -3.90
C LYS A 53 21.70 -3.04 -5.19
N LYS A 54 20.51 -3.62 -5.40
CA LYS A 54 20.10 -4.26 -6.68
C LYS A 54 19.60 -3.25 -7.72
N GLY A 55 19.61 -1.97 -7.38
CA GLY A 55 19.23 -0.89 -8.27
C GLY A 55 17.74 -0.60 -8.30
N TYR A 56 16.94 -1.05 -7.33
CA TYR A 56 15.53 -0.64 -7.28
C TYR A 56 15.38 0.78 -6.71
N CYS A 57 14.61 1.62 -7.40
CA CYS A 57 13.96 2.76 -6.78
C CYS A 57 12.83 2.23 -5.88
N CYS A 58 13.05 2.25 -4.57
CA CYS A 58 12.06 1.77 -3.60
C CYS A 58 11.00 2.84 -3.35
N ILE A 59 9.73 2.48 -3.44
CA ILE A 59 8.56 3.34 -3.37
C ILE A 59 7.63 2.75 -2.31
N LEU A 60 7.16 3.58 -1.39
CA LEU A 60 6.14 3.13 -0.43
C LEU A 60 4.79 3.06 -1.13
N ASN A 61 4.06 1.97 -0.89
CA ASN A 61 2.72 1.75 -1.38
C ASN A 61 1.81 1.23 -0.27
N THR A 62 1.28 2.14 0.54
CA THR A 62 0.75 1.83 1.87
C THR A 62 -0.61 2.45 2.15
N SER A 63 -1.32 1.86 3.11
CA SER A 63 -2.50 2.44 3.74
C SER A 63 -2.14 3.54 4.76
N ARG A 64 -0.88 3.70 5.15
CA ARG A 64 -0.46 4.80 6.03
C ARG A 64 -0.60 6.16 5.35
N THR A 65 -0.70 7.21 6.15
CA THR A 65 -0.66 8.61 5.70
C THR A 65 0.81 9.04 5.51
N GLU A 66 1.03 10.09 4.72
CA GLU A 66 2.36 10.52 4.30
C GLU A 66 3.22 10.96 5.47
N GLU A 67 2.64 11.65 6.45
CA GLU A 67 3.35 12.13 7.64
C GLU A 67 3.94 11.00 8.48
N MET A 68 3.37 9.79 8.43
CA MET A 68 3.93 8.60 9.10
C MET A 68 5.15 8.02 8.37
N CYS A 69 5.31 8.38 7.09
CA CYS A 69 6.34 7.85 6.20
C CYS A 69 7.54 8.81 6.05
N MET A 70 7.46 9.99 6.68
CA MET A 70 8.51 11.01 6.68
C MET A 70 9.26 10.99 7.99
N SER A 71 10.59 11.17 7.93
CA SER A 71 11.33 11.62 9.12
C SER A 71 10.90 13.02 9.54
N SER A 72 11.12 13.39 10.80
CA SER A 72 10.82 14.74 11.31
C SER A 72 11.46 15.85 10.46
N THR A 73 12.66 15.61 9.92
CA THR A 73 13.36 16.54 9.03
C THR A 73 12.63 16.71 7.70
N GLN A 74 12.27 15.61 7.03
CA GLN A 74 11.56 15.70 5.75
C GLN A 74 10.13 16.25 5.92
N TYR A 75 9.47 15.95 7.04
CA TYR A 75 8.19 16.55 7.38
C TYR A 75 8.30 18.08 7.46
N GLY A 76 9.25 18.61 8.25
CA GLY A 76 9.46 20.06 8.38
C GLY A 76 9.81 20.74 7.04
N LEU A 77 10.66 20.11 6.22
CA LEU A 77 10.98 20.62 4.89
C LEU A 77 9.78 20.60 3.93
N SER A 78 8.91 19.59 4.03
CA SER A 78 7.65 19.53 3.26
C SER A 78 6.73 20.69 3.60
N GLN A 79 6.62 21.05 4.88
CA GLN A 79 5.81 22.19 5.32
C GLN A 79 6.39 23.51 4.80
N GLN A 80 7.71 23.71 4.96
CA GLN A 80 8.40 24.94 4.60
C GLN A 80 8.43 25.19 3.09
N ASN A 81 8.74 24.15 2.30
CA ASN A 81 9.04 24.32 0.87
C ASN A 81 7.83 24.04 -0.03
N PHE A 82 6.90 23.18 0.41
CA PHE A 82 5.85 22.62 -0.46
C PHE A 82 4.44 22.71 0.12
N ASN A 83 4.22 23.51 1.16
CA ASN A 83 2.90 23.76 1.74
C ASN A 83 2.19 22.46 2.17
N PHE A 84 2.95 21.51 2.72
CA PHE A 84 2.37 20.31 3.34
C PHE A 84 1.59 20.72 4.60
N LYS A 85 0.30 20.36 4.69
CA LYS A 85 -0.61 20.89 5.72
C LYS A 85 -1.03 19.88 6.80
N ARG A 86 -0.78 18.59 6.60
CA ARG A 86 -1.25 17.57 7.55
C ARG A 86 -0.49 17.69 8.88
N PRO A 87 -1.17 17.59 10.04
CA PRO A 87 -0.49 17.66 11.33
C PRO A 87 0.44 16.46 11.52
N PRO A 88 1.42 16.55 12.43
CA PRO A 88 2.35 15.44 12.67
C PRO A 88 1.62 14.25 13.34
N PRO A 89 2.06 13.00 13.11
CA PRO A 89 1.36 11.83 13.63
C PRO A 89 1.62 11.66 15.14
N GLN A 90 0.63 11.15 15.86
CA GLN A 90 0.64 10.94 17.30
C GLN A 90 0.93 9.46 17.63
N ILE A 91 2.10 8.95 17.22
CA ILE A 91 2.43 7.51 17.30
C ILE A 91 2.91 7.02 18.69
N GLY A 92 3.12 7.91 19.66
CA GLY A 92 3.53 7.54 21.01
C GLY A 92 2.35 7.53 21.99
N ILE A 93 2.42 6.70 23.02
CA ILE A 93 1.40 6.62 24.07
C ILE A 93 1.96 7.20 25.37
N THR A 94 1.23 8.16 25.94
CA THR A 94 1.54 8.78 27.25
C THR A 94 1.14 7.86 28.41
N PRO A 95 1.65 8.08 29.65
CA PRO A 95 1.28 7.27 30.81
C PRO A 95 -0.23 7.23 31.13
N ASP A 96 -0.99 8.26 30.74
CA ASP A 96 -2.44 8.32 30.88
C ASP A 96 -3.19 7.74 29.67
N GLY A 97 -2.48 7.07 28.75
CA GLY A 97 -3.06 6.33 27.61
C GLY A 97 -3.43 7.19 26.41
N LYS A 98 -3.06 8.48 26.38
CA LYS A 98 -3.34 9.37 25.24
C LYS A 98 -2.28 9.27 24.17
N GLN A 99 -2.71 9.45 22.92
CA GLN A 99 -1.82 9.55 21.78
C GLN A 99 -1.00 10.85 21.84
N SER A 100 0.26 10.76 21.44
CA SER A 100 1.22 11.86 21.52
C SER A 100 2.23 11.81 20.38
N TYR A 101 2.75 12.98 20.01
CA TYR A 101 3.80 13.05 19.00
C TYR A 101 5.10 12.43 19.50
N VAL A 102 5.60 11.46 18.76
CA VAL A 102 6.98 10.98 18.84
C VAL A 102 7.56 11.07 17.43
N LYS A 103 8.85 11.43 17.34
CA LYS A 103 9.53 11.50 16.03
C LYS A 103 9.44 10.12 15.33
N PRO A 104 8.99 10.04 14.08
CA PRO A 104 8.87 8.79 13.35
C PRO A 104 10.18 7.97 13.33
N GLU A 105 11.34 8.61 13.23
CA GLU A 105 12.67 7.96 13.26
C GLU A 105 13.04 7.31 14.60
N ASN A 106 12.33 7.62 15.69
CA ASN A 106 12.51 6.95 16.97
C ASN A 106 11.72 5.63 17.07
N PHE A 107 10.74 5.43 16.18
CA PHE A 107 9.80 4.32 16.24
C PHE A 107 9.89 3.41 15.01
N TYR A 108 10.04 3.99 13.82
CA TYR A 108 10.13 3.26 12.55
C TYR A 108 11.58 3.07 12.09
N PRO A 109 11.86 1.99 11.33
CA PRO A 109 13.18 1.79 10.70
C PRO A 109 13.56 2.97 9.80
N ASN A 110 14.73 3.57 10.04
CA ASN A 110 15.17 4.76 9.32
C ASN A 110 15.23 4.62 7.79
N LYS A 111 15.46 3.41 7.25
CA LYS A 111 15.49 3.18 5.79
C LYS A 111 14.10 3.05 5.17
N LEU A 112 13.07 2.79 5.98
CA LEU A 112 11.68 2.82 5.56
C LEU A 112 11.21 4.26 5.34
N LEU A 113 11.73 5.18 6.17
CA LEU A 113 11.44 6.60 6.07
C LEU A 113 12.16 7.21 4.87
N ASN A 114 11.57 8.27 4.33
CA ASN A 114 12.19 9.11 3.31
C ASN A 114 12.44 8.41 1.95
N LEU A 115 11.67 7.38 1.58
CA LEU A 115 11.74 6.79 0.25
C LEU A 115 11.32 7.80 -0.85
N PRO A 116 11.91 7.75 -2.06
CA PRO A 116 11.69 8.76 -3.11
C PRO A 116 10.23 9.11 -3.43
N ILE A 117 9.32 8.15 -3.34
CA ILE A 117 7.89 8.33 -3.57
C ILE A 117 7.11 7.64 -2.46
N ILE A 118 6.07 8.30 -1.98
CA ILE A 118 5.07 7.78 -1.05
C ILE A 118 3.73 7.73 -1.80
N ILE A 119 3.21 6.54 -2.00
CA ILE A 119 1.80 6.31 -2.31
C ILE A 119 1.11 6.01 -0.97
N SER A 120 0.27 6.93 -0.51
CA SER A 120 -0.36 6.89 0.81
C SER A 120 -1.86 6.58 0.71
N SER A 121 -2.49 6.39 1.87
CA SER A 121 -3.94 6.28 2.00
C SER A 121 -4.54 5.26 1.04
N SER A 122 -3.84 4.13 0.87
CA SER A 122 -4.27 3.01 0.02
C SER A 122 -4.32 3.37 -1.47
N GLY A 123 -3.44 4.27 -1.92
CA GLY A 123 -3.36 4.72 -3.32
C GLY A 123 -4.10 6.01 -3.63
N ALA A 124 -4.62 6.70 -2.62
CA ALA A 124 -5.41 7.89 -2.80
C ALA A 124 -4.57 9.17 -2.92
N LYS A 125 -3.27 9.13 -2.63
CA LYS A 125 -2.39 10.30 -2.79
C LYS A 125 -0.95 9.88 -3.05
N ILE A 126 -0.23 10.74 -3.79
CA ILE A 126 1.15 10.52 -4.19
C ILE A 126 1.97 11.74 -3.79
N SER A 127 3.06 11.50 -3.08
CA SER A 127 4.03 12.52 -2.64
C SER A 127 5.43 12.14 -3.10
N VAL A 128 6.15 13.10 -3.67
CA VAL A 128 7.47 12.89 -4.29
C VAL A 128 8.54 13.72 -3.60
N LEU A 129 9.63 13.07 -3.18
CA LEU A 129 10.77 13.72 -2.53
C LEU A 129 11.55 14.61 -3.50
N GLN A 130 11.69 15.89 -3.18
CA GLN A 130 12.35 16.88 -4.04
C GLN A 130 13.88 16.94 -3.82
N LYS A 131 14.60 17.75 -4.60
CA LYS A 131 16.07 17.82 -4.55
C LYS A 131 16.55 18.58 -3.31
N GLU A 132 15.86 19.66 -3.00
CA GLU A 132 15.99 20.55 -1.85
C GLU A 132 15.51 19.91 -0.53
N GLY A 133 14.99 18.69 -0.58
CA GLY A 133 14.36 18.01 0.55
C GLY A 133 12.93 18.48 0.78
N GLY A 134 12.14 17.65 1.46
CA GLY A 134 10.69 17.76 1.56
C GLY A 134 9.97 17.04 0.43
N TYR A 135 8.73 16.67 0.70
CA TYR A 135 7.82 16.02 -0.23
C TYR A 135 6.86 17.02 -0.85
N LYS A 136 6.68 16.91 -2.16
CA LYS A 136 5.70 17.67 -2.92
C LYS A 136 4.62 16.72 -3.42
N GLU A 137 3.36 17.08 -3.22
CA GLU A 137 2.20 16.34 -3.72
C GLU A 137 2.14 16.32 -5.24
N ASP A 138 1.76 15.18 -5.84
CA ASP A 138 1.45 15.08 -7.25
C ASP A 138 0.02 15.55 -7.55
N THR A 139 -0.11 16.86 -7.74
CA THR A 139 -1.41 17.47 -8.05
C THR A 139 -1.94 17.11 -9.44
N ASN A 140 -1.20 16.38 -10.29
CA ASN A 140 -1.71 15.90 -11.58
C ASN A 140 -2.33 14.50 -11.50
N PHE A 141 -2.27 13.84 -10.34
CA PHE A 141 -2.92 12.54 -10.14
C PHE A 141 -4.46 12.65 -10.16
N TYR A 142 -4.96 13.78 -9.67
CA TYR A 142 -6.35 14.21 -9.82
C TYR A 142 -6.44 15.37 -10.82
N PRO A 143 -7.54 15.50 -11.57
CA PRO A 143 -7.76 16.70 -12.38
C PRO A 143 -7.91 17.93 -11.48
N ASP A 144 -7.51 19.11 -11.97
CA ASP A 144 -7.54 20.38 -11.21
C ASP A 144 -8.97 20.74 -10.71
N SER A 145 -10.03 20.19 -11.34
CA SER A 145 -11.44 20.35 -10.95
C SER A 145 -11.93 19.34 -9.91
N PHE A 146 -11.10 18.40 -9.47
CA PHE A 146 -11.50 17.39 -8.49
C PHE A 146 -11.72 18.07 -7.13
N PRO A 147 -12.77 17.70 -6.36
CA PRO A 147 -12.99 18.27 -5.04
C PRO A 147 -11.78 18.04 -4.14
N ASP A 148 -11.47 19.00 -3.27
CA ASP A 148 -10.43 18.82 -2.26
C ASP A 148 -10.78 17.68 -1.27
N PRO A 149 -9.81 17.14 -0.50
CA PRO A 149 -10.04 15.98 0.36
C PRO A 149 -11.17 16.16 1.37
N TYR A 150 -11.34 17.37 1.92
CA TYR A 150 -12.36 17.67 2.91
C TYR A 150 -13.76 17.67 2.27
N THR A 151 -13.90 18.37 1.13
CA THR A 151 -15.16 18.43 0.39
C THR A 151 -15.58 17.03 -0.08
N TRP A 152 -14.67 16.27 -0.70
CA TRP A 152 -14.95 14.90 -1.12
C TRP A 152 -15.41 14.02 0.05
N ARG A 153 -14.69 14.04 1.17
CA ARG A 153 -15.02 13.21 2.35
C ARG A 153 -16.40 13.55 2.89
N LYS A 154 -16.74 14.84 2.99
CA LYS A 154 -18.05 15.29 3.49
C LYS A 154 -19.18 14.75 2.62
N GLU A 155 -19.03 14.82 1.29
CA GLU A 155 -20.02 14.29 0.35
C GLU A 155 -20.17 12.77 0.49
N ILE A 156 -19.05 12.04 0.61
CA ILE A 156 -19.06 10.59 0.76
C ILE A 156 -19.68 10.15 2.09
N ILE A 157 -19.39 10.83 3.21
CA ILE A 157 -20.02 10.53 4.50
C ILE A 157 -21.54 10.78 4.45
N ILE A 158 -21.99 11.87 3.80
CA ILE A 158 -23.43 12.13 3.62
C ILE A 158 -24.07 11.01 2.79
N TRP A 159 -23.42 10.58 1.71
CA TRP A 159 -23.92 9.47 0.91
C TRP A 159 -23.96 8.15 1.71
N LEU A 160 -22.87 7.82 2.40
CA LEU A 160 -22.74 6.61 3.22
C LEU A 160 -23.77 6.57 4.34
N SER A 161 -24.08 7.69 4.99
CA SER A 161 -25.11 7.73 6.04
C SER A 161 -26.49 7.27 5.56
N LYS A 162 -26.83 7.52 4.28
CA LYS A 162 -28.07 7.02 3.65
C LYS A 162 -28.01 5.52 3.37
N ILE A 163 -26.82 5.00 3.02
CA ILE A 163 -26.61 3.56 2.77
C ILE A 163 -26.59 2.77 4.07
N ASN A 164 -26.05 3.33 5.16
CA ASN A 164 -25.93 2.68 6.46
C ASN A 164 -27.30 2.30 7.07
N LEU A 165 -28.40 2.92 6.59
CA LEU A 165 -29.76 2.53 6.94
C LEU A 165 -30.12 1.10 6.49
N PHE A 166 -29.43 0.56 5.48
CA PHE A 166 -29.72 -0.72 4.86
C PHE A 166 -28.53 -1.69 4.88
N VAL A 167 -27.31 -1.18 5.02
CA VAL A 167 -26.08 -1.97 5.07
C VAL A 167 -25.30 -1.56 6.31
N PRO A 168 -25.28 -2.38 7.38
CA PRO A 168 -24.66 -1.99 8.64
C PRO A 168 -23.13 -1.93 8.51
N PHE A 169 -22.55 -0.79 8.86
CA PHE A 169 -21.12 -0.60 9.03
C PHE A 169 -20.80 0.47 10.07
N SER A 170 -19.57 0.48 10.55
CA SER A 170 -19.01 1.56 11.37
C SER A 170 -17.86 2.25 10.64
N TYR A 171 -17.71 3.55 10.87
CA TYR A 171 -16.54 4.30 10.44
C TYR A 171 -15.36 3.98 11.36
N SER A 172 -14.16 3.91 10.80
CA SER A 172 -12.96 3.80 11.60
C SER A 172 -12.74 5.07 12.43
N PRO A 173 -12.26 4.98 13.69
CA PRO A 173 -11.94 6.16 14.50
C PRO A 173 -10.99 7.13 13.80
N ILE A 174 -10.03 6.62 13.02
CA ILE A 174 -9.04 7.43 12.30
C ILE A 174 -9.66 8.37 11.26
N ASP A 175 -10.90 8.13 10.83
CA ASP A 175 -11.60 9.01 9.91
C ASP A 175 -12.13 10.29 10.57
N SER A 176 -12.08 10.38 11.91
CA SER A 176 -12.54 11.54 12.69
C SER A 176 -11.40 12.49 13.06
N GLU A 177 -11.44 13.71 12.52
CA GLU A 177 -10.52 14.78 12.92
C GLU A 177 -10.66 15.12 14.41
N THR A 178 -11.89 15.10 14.94
CA THR A 178 -12.16 15.35 16.36
C THR A 178 -11.43 14.35 17.24
N LEU A 179 -11.44 13.06 16.90
CA LEU A 179 -10.75 12.04 17.69
C LEU A 179 -9.22 12.21 17.66
N PHE A 180 -8.67 12.71 16.56
CA PHE A 180 -7.25 13.06 16.49
C PHE A 180 -6.89 14.22 17.43
N PHE A 181 -7.67 15.30 17.42
CA PHE A 181 -7.44 16.44 18.31
C PHE A 181 -7.73 16.14 19.78
N GLU A 182 -8.57 15.15 20.06
CA GLU A 182 -8.80 14.59 21.40
C GLU A 182 -7.73 13.57 21.82
N HIS A 183 -6.70 13.34 21.01
CA HIS A 183 -5.60 12.39 21.27
C HIS A 183 -6.06 10.92 21.39
N LYS A 184 -7.10 10.54 20.64
CA LYS A 184 -7.67 9.18 20.60
C LYS A 184 -7.25 8.39 19.36
N THR A 185 -6.69 9.05 18.35
CA THR A 185 -6.13 8.41 17.16
C THR A 185 -4.70 8.89 16.93
N ASP A 186 -3.87 8.01 16.38
CA ASP A 186 -2.46 8.26 16.09
C ASP A 186 -2.25 9.04 14.79
N VAL A 187 -3.24 9.07 13.92
CA VAL A 187 -3.19 9.77 12.64
C VAL A 187 -4.38 10.68 12.42
N PHE A 188 -4.12 11.77 11.68
CA PHE A 188 -5.17 12.64 11.19
C PHE A 188 -5.91 11.97 10.04
N SER A 189 -7.18 12.33 9.86
CA SER A 189 -8.07 11.75 8.84
C SER A 189 -7.37 11.67 7.48
N PRO A 190 -7.24 10.48 6.86
CA PRO A 190 -6.52 10.31 5.60
C PRO A 190 -7.11 11.13 4.45
N ASP A 191 -6.30 11.58 3.49
CA ASP A 191 -6.87 12.25 2.32
C ASP A 191 -7.54 11.22 1.40
N TYR A 192 -8.73 11.54 0.87
CA TYR A 192 -9.43 10.74 -0.15
C TYR A 192 -9.67 9.26 0.19
N ARG A 193 -9.75 8.89 1.47
CA ARG A 193 -10.02 7.51 1.91
C ARG A 193 -10.93 7.44 3.12
N VAL A 194 -12.08 6.77 3.01
CA VAL A 194 -12.91 6.42 4.17
C VAL A 194 -12.75 4.93 4.50
N GLN A 195 -12.44 4.60 5.75
CA GLN A 195 -12.35 3.20 6.20
C GLN A 195 -13.64 2.77 6.90
N LEU A 196 -14.18 1.63 6.46
CA LEU A 196 -15.38 1.04 6.99
C LEU A 196 -15.09 -0.34 7.58
N SER A 197 -15.67 -0.61 8.74
CA SER A 197 -15.66 -1.90 9.40
C SER A 197 -17.06 -2.52 9.35
N PHE A 198 -17.12 -3.82 9.06
CA PHE A 198 -18.36 -4.57 8.91
C PHE A 198 -18.40 -5.70 9.94
N THR A 199 -19.60 -6.00 10.42
CA THR A 199 -19.84 -7.16 11.30
C THR A 199 -19.81 -8.48 10.53
N SER A 200 -20.07 -8.43 9.21
CA SER A 200 -20.05 -9.61 8.36
C SER A 200 -19.53 -9.32 6.95
N GLN A 201 -19.03 -10.37 6.30
CA GLN A 201 -18.68 -10.36 4.87
C GLN A 201 -19.89 -9.97 3.98
N ASN A 202 -21.09 -10.39 4.35
CA ASN A 202 -22.28 -10.15 3.54
C ASN A 202 -22.61 -8.66 3.47
N ASP A 203 -22.46 -7.93 4.57
CA ASP A 203 -22.69 -6.48 4.62
C ASP A 203 -21.71 -5.74 3.73
N MET A 204 -20.42 -6.11 3.78
CA MET A 204 -19.40 -5.56 2.88
C MET A 204 -19.72 -5.84 1.41
N MET A 205 -20.18 -7.06 1.09
CA MET A 205 -20.60 -7.42 -0.27
C MET A 205 -21.85 -6.66 -0.73
N LEU A 206 -22.78 -6.37 0.17
CA LEU A 206 -23.94 -5.53 -0.13
C LEU A 206 -23.50 -4.11 -0.48
N LEU A 207 -22.62 -3.49 0.32
CA LEU A 207 -22.07 -2.17 0.02
C LEU A 207 -21.35 -2.15 -1.34
N SER A 208 -20.57 -3.19 -1.66
CA SER A 208 -19.90 -3.33 -2.96
C SER A 208 -20.87 -3.22 -4.14
N LYS A 209 -22.09 -3.76 -4.02
CA LYS A 209 -23.13 -3.64 -5.05
C LYS A 209 -23.67 -2.22 -5.19
N HIS A 210 -23.69 -1.44 -4.12
CA HIS A 210 -24.07 -0.01 -4.17
C HIS A 210 -22.96 0.83 -4.79
N ILE A 211 -21.70 0.59 -4.43
CA ILE A 211 -20.55 1.33 -4.98
C ILE A 211 -20.41 1.11 -6.48
N LYS A 212 -20.64 -0.11 -6.98
CA LYS A 212 -20.63 -0.40 -8.43
C LYS A 212 -21.63 0.41 -9.27
N LYS A 213 -22.59 1.08 -8.63
CA LYS A 213 -23.58 1.96 -9.29
C LYS A 213 -23.16 3.43 -9.28
N MET A 214 -22.04 3.77 -8.64
CA MET A 214 -21.51 5.11 -8.58
C MET A 214 -20.22 5.20 -9.39
N ASP A 215 -20.22 6.12 -10.35
CA ASP A 215 -19.02 6.43 -11.10
C ASP A 215 -18.00 7.13 -10.19
N GLY A 216 -16.73 6.76 -10.31
CA GLY A 216 -15.65 7.41 -9.57
C GLY A 216 -15.55 7.05 -8.09
N LEU A 217 -16.12 5.91 -7.66
CA LEU A 217 -15.88 5.34 -6.32
C LEU A 217 -15.46 3.88 -6.42
N TYR A 218 -14.46 3.54 -5.61
CA TYR A 218 -13.87 2.22 -5.56
C TYR A 218 -13.85 1.70 -4.13
N LEU A 219 -14.05 0.40 -4.00
CA LEU A 219 -14.01 -0.32 -2.74
C LEU A 219 -12.80 -1.25 -2.74
N THR A 220 -11.84 -0.99 -1.88
CA THR A 220 -10.66 -1.84 -1.68
C THR A 220 -10.89 -2.72 -0.46
N ASN A 221 -10.86 -4.05 -0.63
CA ASN A 221 -11.07 -5.01 0.45
C ASN A 221 -9.74 -5.31 1.15
N ASP A 222 -9.62 -4.96 2.43
CA ASP A 222 -8.44 -5.21 3.25
C ASP A 222 -8.76 -6.07 4.48
N SER A 223 -9.77 -6.93 4.35
CA SER A 223 -10.24 -7.80 5.43
C SER A 223 -9.19 -8.82 5.88
N GLU A 224 -9.38 -9.37 7.08
CA GLU A 224 -8.67 -10.53 7.63
C GLU A 224 -9.71 -11.59 8.05
N PRO A 225 -10.19 -12.39 7.08
CA PRO A 225 -11.35 -13.27 7.28
C PRO A 225 -11.12 -14.35 8.35
N ASP A 226 -9.90 -14.85 8.51
CA ASP A 226 -9.55 -15.85 9.54
C ASP A 226 -9.69 -15.29 10.97
N LYS A 227 -9.64 -13.97 11.15
CA LYS A 227 -9.89 -13.28 12.44
C LYS A 227 -11.31 -12.69 12.54
N HIS A 228 -12.18 -12.97 11.56
CA HIS A 228 -13.49 -12.33 11.44
C HIS A 228 -13.45 -10.79 11.40
N ILE A 229 -12.37 -10.21 10.85
CA ILE A 229 -12.23 -8.77 10.65
C ILE A 229 -12.58 -8.46 9.19
N PHE A 230 -13.66 -7.71 8.98
CA PHE A 230 -14.10 -7.30 7.65
C PHE A 230 -13.97 -5.79 7.50
N THR A 231 -13.01 -5.37 6.67
CA THR A 231 -12.65 -3.97 6.51
C THR A 231 -12.52 -3.64 5.03
N ALA A 232 -13.01 -2.47 4.65
CA ALA A 232 -12.82 -1.95 3.31
C ALA A 232 -12.56 -0.45 3.31
N TYR A 233 -11.85 0.00 2.29
CA TYR A 233 -11.58 1.41 2.04
C TYR A 233 -12.40 1.90 0.85
N ILE A 234 -12.99 3.08 0.97
CA ILE A 234 -13.61 3.79 -0.13
C ILE A 234 -12.66 4.88 -0.59
N THR A 235 -12.37 4.89 -1.90
CA THR A 235 -11.46 5.85 -2.53
C THR A 235 -12.03 6.33 -3.87
N PRO A 236 -11.62 7.50 -4.38
CA PRO A 236 -12.11 8.04 -5.66
C PRO A 236 -11.41 7.46 -6.90
N LYS A 237 -10.34 6.68 -6.69
CA LYS A 237 -9.53 6.01 -7.72
C LYS A 237 -9.46 4.53 -7.38
N ASN A 238 -8.99 3.70 -8.30
CA ASN A 238 -8.84 2.25 -8.07
C ASN A 238 -7.63 1.93 -7.15
N GLY A 239 -7.58 2.60 -6.00
CA GLY A 239 -6.56 2.48 -4.96
C GLY A 239 -5.14 2.45 -5.49
N LYS A 240 -4.36 1.50 -4.95
CA LYS A 240 -2.95 1.32 -5.26
C LYS A 240 -2.68 1.06 -6.75
N ILE A 241 -3.63 0.50 -7.51
CA ILE A 241 -3.44 0.16 -8.93
C ILE A 241 -3.24 1.43 -9.76
N ASP A 242 -4.18 2.38 -9.66
CA ASP A 242 -4.12 3.63 -10.43
C ASP A 242 -2.90 4.47 -10.05
N ALA A 243 -2.52 4.47 -8.76
CA ALA A 243 -1.34 5.19 -8.30
C ALA A 243 -0.03 4.59 -8.86
N VAL A 244 0.08 3.26 -8.87
CA VAL A 244 1.23 2.56 -9.44
C VAL A 244 1.31 2.80 -10.95
N ASP A 245 0.20 2.65 -11.68
CA ASP A 245 0.13 2.91 -13.12
C ASP A 245 0.55 4.36 -13.45
N HIS A 246 0.06 5.33 -12.66
CA HIS A 246 0.42 6.74 -12.82
C HIS A 246 1.92 6.99 -12.64
N ILE A 247 2.53 6.40 -11.61
CA ILE A 247 3.97 6.52 -11.37
C ILE A 247 4.78 5.86 -12.49
N ILE A 248 4.39 4.67 -12.94
CA ILE A 248 5.06 3.98 -14.04
C ILE A 248 5.01 4.85 -15.30
N HIS A 249 3.84 5.35 -15.67
CA HIS A 249 3.69 6.23 -16.83
C HIS A 249 4.57 7.47 -16.72
N ASN A 250 4.66 8.06 -15.53
CA ASN A 250 5.51 9.22 -15.30
C ASN A 250 7.00 8.86 -15.34
N LEU A 251 7.43 7.70 -14.87
CA LEU A 251 8.86 7.34 -14.78
C LEU A 251 9.39 6.59 -16.01
N GLN A 252 8.53 5.98 -16.81
CA GLN A 252 8.93 5.19 -17.96
C GLN A 252 9.60 6.07 -19.03
N LYS A 253 10.74 5.58 -19.54
CA LYS A 253 11.38 6.10 -20.75
C LYS A 253 10.93 5.21 -21.92
N SER A 254 10.49 5.81 -23.02
CA SER A 254 9.76 5.16 -24.12
C SER A 254 10.43 3.95 -24.76
N GLU A 255 11.73 3.74 -24.54
CA GLU A 255 12.50 2.71 -25.24
C GLU A 255 13.08 1.61 -24.34
N THR A 256 13.08 1.82 -23.02
CA THR A 256 13.77 0.92 -22.08
C THR A 256 12.81 -0.03 -21.39
N GLU A 257 13.24 -1.28 -21.26
CA GLU A 257 12.55 -2.26 -20.43
C GLU A 257 12.54 -1.82 -18.96
N ILE A 258 11.37 -1.92 -18.33
CA ILE A 258 11.18 -1.59 -16.91
C ILE A 258 10.88 -2.85 -16.10
N GLU A 259 11.64 -3.04 -15.02
CA GLU A 259 11.43 -4.12 -14.07
C GLU A 259 10.66 -3.57 -12.86
N ILE A 260 9.51 -4.18 -12.57
CA ILE A 260 8.63 -3.75 -11.49
C ILE A 260 8.49 -4.90 -10.50
N PHE A 261 8.78 -4.58 -9.25
CA PHE A 261 8.68 -5.50 -8.14
C PHE A 261 7.63 -4.99 -7.16
N ILE A 262 6.49 -5.68 -7.08
CA ILE A 262 5.44 -5.40 -6.12
C ILE A 262 5.63 -6.33 -4.92
N ILE A 263 5.59 -5.77 -3.70
CA ILE A 263 5.81 -6.51 -2.47
C ILE A 263 4.70 -6.14 -1.49
N GLY A 264 3.98 -7.15 -1.00
CA GLY A 264 2.88 -6.95 -0.05
C GLY A 264 2.39 -8.24 0.58
N ASP A 265 1.44 -8.13 1.49
CA ASP A 265 0.86 -9.23 2.26
C ASP A 265 -0.66 -9.38 2.04
N SER A 266 -1.29 -8.44 1.34
CA SER A 266 -2.74 -8.29 1.30
C SER A 266 -3.35 -8.53 -0.09
N LEU A 267 -4.67 -8.68 -0.16
CA LEU A 267 -5.39 -8.79 -1.44
C LEU A 267 -5.19 -7.56 -2.33
N PRO A 268 -5.25 -6.31 -1.83
CA PRO A 268 -4.95 -5.12 -2.63
C PRO A 268 -3.55 -5.16 -3.27
N ASP A 269 -2.55 -5.70 -2.58
CA ASP A 269 -1.19 -5.81 -3.14
C ASP A 269 -1.10 -6.88 -4.24
N LEU A 270 -1.79 -8.02 -4.07
CA LEU A 270 -1.95 -9.01 -5.13
C LEU A 270 -2.64 -8.39 -6.34
N GLU A 271 -3.70 -7.60 -6.12
CA GLU A 271 -4.43 -6.93 -7.19
C GLU A 271 -3.54 -5.97 -7.98
N VAL A 272 -2.71 -5.15 -7.31
CA VAL A 272 -1.65 -4.38 -7.98
C VAL A 272 -0.74 -5.30 -8.79
N GLY A 273 -0.22 -6.35 -8.14
CA GLY A 273 0.66 -7.34 -8.75
C GLY A 273 0.10 -7.94 -10.05
N ILE A 274 -1.21 -8.15 -10.16
CA ILE A 274 -1.85 -8.81 -11.31
C ILE A 274 -2.64 -7.88 -12.25
N GLN A 275 -2.98 -6.67 -11.83
CA GLN A 275 -3.85 -5.74 -12.58
C GLN A 275 -3.13 -4.50 -13.12
N THR A 276 -2.00 -4.06 -12.55
CA THR A 276 -1.20 -2.92 -13.07
C THR A 276 -1.02 -3.03 -14.58
N ASN A 277 -1.44 -2.02 -15.34
CA ASN A 277 -1.52 -2.13 -16.79
C ASN A 277 -0.10 -2.21 -17.39
N PRO A 278 0.25 -3.34 -18.03
CA PRO A 278 1.57 -3.45 -18.63
C PRO A 278 1.66 -2.53 -19.83
N VAL A 279 2.66 -1.67 -19.83
CA VAL A 279 3.11 -0.96 -21.02
C VAL A 279 4.06 -1.88 -21.80
N SER A 280 4.28 -1.63 -23.09
CA SER A 280 5.27 -2.42 -23.86
C SER A 280 6.63 -2.41 -23.14
N LYS A 281 7.26 -3.59 -23.03
CA LYS A 281 8.56 -3.83 -22.34
C LYS A 281 8.52 -3.67 -20.80
N MET A 282 7.55 -4.29 -20.14
CA MET A 282 7.45 -4.29 -18.68
C MET A 282 7.48 -5.71 -18.11
N HIS A 283 8.33 -5.95 -17.11
CA HIS A 283 8.42 -7.21 -16.39
C HIS A 283 7.97 -7.02 -14.95
N ILE A 284 6.89 -7.71 -14.57
CA ILE A 284 6.30 -7.59 -13.23
C ILE A 284 6.57 -8.86 -12.44
N THR A 285 7.14 -8.67 -11.26
CA THR A 285 7.20 -9.69 -10.22
C THR A 285 6.38 -9.20 -9.03
N PHE A 286 5.53 -10.06 -8.49
CA PHE A 286 4.85 -9.84 -7.21
C PHE A 286 5.39 -10.85 -6.20
N LEU A 287 5.83 -10.37 -5.03
CA LEU A 287 6.16 -11.18 -3.88
C LEU A 287 5.06 -11.02 -2.83
N LEU A 288 4.29 -12.07 -2.63
CA LEU A 288 3.46 -12.23 -1.44
C LEU A 288 4.38 -12.67 -0.30
N VAL A 289 4.58 -11.79 0.67
CA VAL A 289 5.54 -12.04 1.76
C VAL A 289 5.09 -13.18 2.69
N GLY A 290 6.03 -13.74 3.43
CA GLY A 290 5.76 -14.85 4.33
C GLY A 290 4.91 -14.40 5.52
N GLY A 291 4.00 -15.25 5.95
CA GLY A 291 2.99 -14.94 6.96
C GLY A 291 1.78 -14.16 6.43
N SER A 292 1.63 -14.02 5.11
CA SER A 292 0.46 -13.35 4.53
C SER A 292 -0.85 -14.09 4.83
N LYS A 293 -1.88 -13.31 5.22
CA LYS A 293 -3.27 -13.78 5.37
C LYS A 293 -3.87 -14.36 4.07
N LEU A 294 -3.27 -14.07 2.92
CA LEU A 294 -3.77 -14.49 1.61
C LEU A 294 -3.21 -15.85 1.17
N THR A 295 -2.07 -16.29 1.73
CA THR A 295 -1.39 -17.54 1.33
C THR A 295 -2.33 -18.75 1.36
N PRO A 296 -3.06 -19.05 2.46
CA PRO A 296 -3.92 -20.24 2.50
C PRO A 296 -4.99 -20.22 1.41
N TYR A 297 -5.51 -19.03 1.09
CA TYR A 297 -6.56 -18.85 0.10
C TYR A 297 -6.07 -18.93 -1.34
N LEU A 298 -4.77 -18.80 -1.61
CA LEU A 298 -4.21 -18.99 -2.94
C LEU A 298 -3.76 -20.44 -3.19
N LEU A 299 -3.25 -21.10 -2.16
CA LEU A 299 -2.65 -22.43 -2.27
C LEU A 299 -3.64 -23.58 -2.03
N ASP A 300 -4.55 -23.43 -1.07
CA ASP A 300 -5.54 -24.47 -0.76
C ASP A 300 -6.64 -24.49 -1.84
N LYS A 301 -6.86 -25.65 -2.47
CA LYS A 301 -7.86 -25.82 -3.54
C LYS A 301 -9.29 -25.65 -3.03
N GLU A 302 -9.54 -25.88 -1.75
CA GLU A 302 -10.87 -25.81 -1.14
C GLU A 302 -11.21 -24.39 -0.67
N LYS A 303 -10.20 -23.57 -0.31
CA LYS A 303 -10.40 -22.19 0.15
C LYS A 303 -10.46 -21.18 -1.01
N ASN A 304 -11.64 -21.00 -1.60
CA ASN A 304 -11.80 -20.12 -2.78
C ASN A 304 -12.36 -18.72 -2.50
N ILE A 305 -12.84 -18.45 -1.29
CA ILE A 305 -13.48 -17.18 -0.96
C ILE A 305 -12.63 -16.42 0.07
N PHE A 306 -12.03 -15.30 -0.32
CA PHE A 306 -11.34 -14.38 0.58
C PHE A 306 -12.24 -13.18 0.85
N ALA A 307 -12.85 -13.11 2.05
CA ALA A 307 -13.73 -12.02 2.45
C ALA A 307 -14.74 -11.62 1.36
N GLY A 308 -15.42 -12.60 0.77
CA GLY A 308 -16.46 -12.40 -0.25
C GLY A 308 -15.96 -12.32 -1.69
N ILE A 309 -14.65 -12.24 -1.88
CA ILE A 309 -14.02 -12.27 -3.21
C ILE A 309 -13.69 -13.71 -3.58
N ASN A 310 -14.23 -14.17 -4.72
CA ASN A 310 -13.94 -15.49 -5.25
C ASN A 310 -12.62 -15.50 -6.02
N LEU A 311 -11.61 -16.18 -5.48
CA LEU A 311 -10.26 -16.28 -6.05
C LEU A 311 -10.10 -17.39 -7.10
N THR A 312 -11.15 -18.16 -7.41
CA THR A 312 -11.08 -19.29 -8.36
C THR A 312 -10.51 -18.88 -9.72
N SER A 313 -10.91 -17.71 -10.24
CA SER A 313 -10.42 -17.22 -11.53
C SER A 313 -8.94 -16.84 -11.49
N ILE A 314 -8.47 -16.27 -10.37
CA ILE A 314 -7.07 -15.94 -10.14
C ILE A 314 -6.24 -17.22 -10.05
N LYS A 315 -6.68 -18.21 -9.26
CA LYS A 315 -6.01 -19.52 -9.14
C LYS A 315 -5.86 -20.22 -10.48
N LYS A 316 -6.90 -20.22 -11.33
CA LYS A 316 -6.84 -20.82 -12.67
C LYS A 316 -5.83 -20.14 -13.59
N LYS A 317 -5.51 -18.86 -13.35
CA LYS A 317 -4.49 -18.10 -14.08
C LYS A 317 -3.07 -18.29 -13.53
N LEU A 318 -2.93 -18.86 -12.33
CA LEU A 318 -1.65 -19.21 -11.73
C LEU A 318 -1.21 -20.60 -12.18
N SER A 319 -0.03 -20.67 -12.78
CA SER A 319 0.61 -21.93 -13.16
C SER A 319 1.92 -22.08 -12.39
N PRO A 320 2.17 -23.20 -11.70
CA PRO A 320 3.44 -23.45 -11.04
C PRO A 320 4.60 -23.36 -12.04
N SER A 321 5.70 -22.76 -11.62
CA SER A 321 6.96 -22.79 -12.36
C SER A 321 7.79 -24.02 -11.96
N LYS A 322 9.04 -24.12 -12.44
CA LYS A 322 9.96 -25.19 -12.05
C LYS A 322 10.41 -25.10 -10.58
N GLN A 323 10.25 -23.95 -9.94
CA GLN A 323 10.71 -23.69 -8.59
C GLN A 323 9.53 -23.62 -7.62
N THR A 324 9.61 -24.32 -6.50
CA THR A 324 8.59 -24.31 -5.43
C THR A 324 8.32 -22.91 -4.93
N GLY A 325 7.04 -22.54 -4.80
CA GLY A 325 6.58 -21.21 -4.41
C GLY A 325 6.67 -20.14 -5.50
N PHE A 326 7.11 -20.49 -6.72
CA PHE A 326 7.19 -19.58 -7.86
C PHE A 326 6.14 -19.97 -8.89
N TYR A 327 5.34 -18.99 -9.31
CA TYR A 327 4.21 -19.14 -10.20
C TYR A 327 4.29 -18.14 -11.34
N THR A 328 3.71 -18.51 -12.47
CA THR A 328 3.39 -17.58 -13.56
C THR A 328 1.90 -17.28 -13.54
N PHE A 329 1.55 -16.01 -13.38
CA PHE A 329 0.19 -15.54 -13.64
C PHE A 329 0.08 -15.16 -15.11
N THR A 330 -0.89 -15.74 -15.82
CA THR A 330 -1.18 -15.39 -17.23
C THR A 330 -2.54 -14.71 -17.33
N ASP A 331 -2.56 -13.44 -17.73
CA ASP A 331 -3.83 -12.79 -18.02
C ASP A 331 -4.45 -13.38 -19.30
N LEU A 332 -5.66 -13.91 -19.20
CA LEU A 332 -6.27 -14.65 -20.32
C LEU A 332 -6.65 -13.75 -21.50
N LYS A 333 -6.91 -12.45 -21.26
CA LYS A 333 -7.34 -11.49 -22.28
C LYS A 333 -6.14 -10.92 -23.04
N THR A 334 -5.12 -10.49 -22.31
CA THR A 334 -3.94 -9.82 -22.87
C THR A 334 -2.77 -10.76 -23.14
N LYS A 335 -2.82 -11.98 -22.59
CA LYS A 335 -1.71 -12.98 -22.60
C LYS A 335 -0.44 -12.52 -21.89
N HIS A 336 -0.46 -11.37 -21.22
CA HIS A 336 0.65 -10.89 -20.43
C HIS A 336 0.92 -11.81 -19.25
N LYS A 337 2.21 -12.06 -19.01
CA LYS A 337 2.69 -12.95 -17.96
C LYS A 337 3.35 -12.15 -16.85
N ARG A 338 3.17 -12.61 -15.62
CA ARG A 338 3.77 -12.02 -14.42
C ARG A 338 4.33 -13.12 -13.54
N ASN A 339 5.41 -12.83 -12.84
CA ASN A 339 5.96 -13.75 -11.85
C ASN A 339 5.27 -13.49 -10.52
N ILE A 340 4.69 -14.53 -9.93
CA ILE A 340 4.08 -14.47 -8.61
C ILE A 340 4.88 -15.39 -7.70
N ILE A 341 5.34 -14.86 -6.58
CA ILE A 341 6.13 -15.61 -5.60
C ILE A 341 5.35 -15.62 -4.31
N ILE A 342 5.05 -16.82 -3.82
CA ILE A 342 4.39 -17.03 -2.54
C ILE A 342 5.48 -17.46 -1.56
N ALA A 343 5.90 -16.54 -0.70
CA ALA A 343 7.07 -16.72 0.14
C ALA A 343 6.95 -17.88 1.13
N ASP A 344 5.75 -18.18 1.63
CA ASP A 344 5.55 -19.28 2.57
C ASP A 344 5.94 -20.66 1.99
N GLU A 345 5.87 -20.83 0.66
CA GLU A 345 6.38 -22.01 -0.03
C GLU A 345 7.81 -21.84 -0.55
N ALA A 346 8.15 -20.66 -1.07
CA ALA A 346 9.46 -20.40 -1.68
C ALA A 346 10.59 -20.30 -0.65
N PHE A 347 10.26 -19.76 0.53
CA PHE A 347 11.14 -19.48 1.65
C PHE A 347 10.38 -19.81 2.96
N PRO A 348 10.19 -21.10 3.28
CA PRO A 348 9.40 -21.51 4.44
C PRO A 348 9.91 -20.87 5.73
N GLN A 349 8.98 -20.55 6.64
CA GLN A 349 9.25 -19.93 7.96
C GLN A 349 9.83 -18.50 7.89
N THR A 350 9.84 -17.87 6.72
CA THR A 350 10.16 -16.45 6.62
C THR A 350 8.93 -15.59 6.92
N VAL A 351 9.16 -14.38 7.40
CA VAL A 351 8.12 -13.37 7.65
C VAL A 351 8.48 -12.09 6.91
N GLY A 352 7.48 -11.38 6.37
CA GLY A 352 7.60 -10.00 5.87
C GLY A 352 8.98 -9.63 5.26
N PRO A 353 9.83 -8.85 5.98
CA PRO A 353 11.15 -8.45 5.50
C PRO A 353 12.11 -9.61 5.17
N LYS A 354 12.06 -10.71 5.93
CA LYS A 354 12.96 -11.86 5.75
C LYS A 354 12.74 -12.51 4.38
N SER A 355 11.48 -12.61 3.93
CA SER A 355 11.14 -13.14 2.61
C SER A 355 11.75 -12.31 1.48
N ILE A 356 11.77 -10.98 1.64
CA ILE A 356 12.41 -10.06 0.69
C ILE A 356 13.92 -10.31 0.63
N VAL A 357 14.57 -10.40 1.81
CA VAL A 357 16.01 -10.67 1.90
C VAL A 357 16.39 -11.98 1.22
N GLU A 358 15.65 -13.06 1.48
CA GLU A 358 15.92 -14.38 0.89
C GLU A 358 15.71 -14.38 -0.63
N PHE A 359 14.63 -13.77 -1.12
CA PHE A 359 14.38 -13.63 -2.56
C PHE A 359 15.54 -12.92 -3.27
N ILE A 360 15.96 -11.76 -2.76
CA ILE A 360 17.02 -10.96 -3.38
C ILE A 360 18.38 -11.67 -3.34
N LYS A 361 18.67 -12.42 -2.27
CA LYS A 361 19.91 -13.23 -2.17
C LYS A 361 19.92 -14.41 -3.13
N LYS A 362 18.78 -15.10 -3.29
CA LYS A 362 18.67 -16.24 -4.21
C LYS A 362 18.89 -15.84 -5.66
N ASN A 363 18.37 -14.68 -6.07
CA ASN A 363 18.60 -14.07 -7.39
C ASN A 363 19.99 -13.43 -7.56
N ARG A 364 20.98 -13.80 -6.73
CA ARG A 364 22.39 -13.44 -6.96
C ARG A 364 23.16 -14.55 -7.68
N TYR A 365 22.60 -15.76 -7.75
CA TYR A 365 23.25 -16.96 -8.26
C TYR A 365 22.62 -17.52 -9.55
N ASN A 366 21.66 -16.80 -10.11
CA ASN A 366 21.15 -16.97 -11.48
C ASN A 366 21.51 -15.70 -12.26
#